data_AF-I5BR04-F1
#
_entry.id   AF-I5BR04-F1
#
_cell.length_a   1.000
_cell.length_b   1.000
_cell.length_c   1.000
_cell.angle_alpha   90.00
_cell.angle_beta   90.00
_cell.angle_gamma   90.00
#
_symmetry.space_group_name_H-M   'P 1'
#
loop_
_entity.id
_entity.type
_entity.pdbx_description
1 polymer ?
#
loop_
_entity_poly.entity_id
_entity_poly.type
_entity_poly.pdbx_seq_one_letter_code
_entity_poly.pdbx_strand_id
1 'polypeptide(L)'
;MKAPLMLILSLCLSFMGCGQETNKNVSYFEGTEAYELAKAVEVNDTQKINHLVEGKSELLDVSNPISGSNVLGLSLTIENFEAFKKLLELGADPNFVNPYSKRSILIDACKFYWKPEPYSIDLRYVKLLLKYGANANYTVEEDHTDEKGRSYMATSPLMEASKLDLEMVKLLIKAGADPHKKVKTKSKNSLFIDINGYEI
;
A
#
# COMPACT_ATOMS: atom_id res chain seq x y z
N MET A 1 -32.21 66.80 -4.54
CA MET A 1 -30.81 66.38 -4.79
C MET A 1 -30.06 66.31 -3.47
N LYS A 2 -29.78 65.10 -2.97
CA LYS A 2 -28.65 64.70 -2.09
C LYS A 2 -28.88 63.23 -1.68
N ALA A 3 -27.77 62.50 -1.58
CA ALA A 3 -27.59 61.09 -1.93
C ALA A 3 -28.14 60.06 -0.91
N PRO A 4 -28.38 58.79 -1.32
CA PRO A 4 -28.62 57.72 -0.39
C PRO A 4 -27.30 57.21 0.21
N LEU A 5 -27.36 56.89 1.50
CA LEU A 5 -26.34 56.29 2.33
C LEU A 5 -25.85 54.97 1.69
N MET A 6 -24.65 54.96 1.11
CA MET A 6 -24.03 53.75 0.58
C MET A 6 -23.55 52.88 1.75
N LEU A 7 -24.22 51.74 1.89
CA LEU A 7 -23.83 50.63 2.76
C LEU A 7 -22.49 50.06 2.22
N ILE A 8 -21.36 50.42 2.84
CA ILE A 8 -20.08 49.76 2.55
C ILE A 8 -20.08 48.44 3.31
N LEU A 9 -20.66 47.41 2.69
CA LEU A 9 -20.47 46.03 3.08
C LEU A 9 -19.02 45.67 2.71
N SER A 10 -18.11 45.80 3.68
CA SER A 10 -16.71 45.37 3.54
C SER A 10 -16.69 43.86 3.34
N LEU A 11 -16.70 43.46 2.07
CA LEU A 11 -16.49 42.10 1.60
C LEU A 11 -15.03 41.73 1.89
N CYS A 12 -14.73 41.35 3.12
CA CYS A 12 -13.53 40.59 3.43
C CYS A 12 -13.72 39.20 2.82
N LEU A 13 -13.51 39.10 1.51
CA LEU A 13 -13.06 37.86 0.89
C LEU A 13 -11.64 37.64 1.40
N SER A 14 -11.53 37.14 2.63
CA SER A 14 -10.37 36.38 3.01
C SER A 14 -10.20 35.32 1.94
N PHE A 15 -9.14 35.45 1.15
CA PHE A 15 -8.56 34.35 0.41
C PHE A 15 -8.24 33.26 1.44
N MET A 16 -9.24 32.43 1.77
CA MET A 16 -8.98 31.05 2.11
C MET A 16 -8.41 30.46 0.82
N GLY A 17 -7.10 30.66 0.62
CA GLY A 17 -6.34 29.76 -0.21
C GLY A 17 -6.70 28.38 0.31
N CYS A 18 -7.38 27.59 -0.53
CA CYS A 18 -7.63 26.20 -0.22
C CYS A 18 -6.27 25.52 -0.15
N GLY A 19 -5.63 25.58 1.02
CA GLY A 19 -4.59 24.63 1.38
C GLY A 19 -5.30 23.30 1.49
N GLN A 20 -5.37 22.56 0.38
CA GLN A 20 -5.72 21.14 0.47
C GLN A 20 -4.67 20.51 1.39
N GLU A 21 -5.12 19.98 2.52
CA GLU A 21 -4.24 19.19 3.38
C GLU A 21 -3.74 17.99 2.56
N THR A 22 -2.45 17.99 2.28
CA THR A 22 -1.79 16.88 1.59
C THR A 22 -1.96 15.60 2.40
N ASN A 23 -2.30 14.51 1.73
CA ASN A 23 -2.46 13.20 2.34
C ASN A 23 -1.20 12.85 3.14
N LYS A 24 -1.40 12.40 4.38
CA LYS A 24 -0.29 12.08 5.30
C LYS A 24 0.71 11.07 4.71
N ASN A 25 0.28 10.15 3.85
CA ASN A 25 1.18 9.19 3.21
C ASN A 25 2.02 9.83 2.10
N VAL A 26 1.54 10.92 1.50
CA VAL A 26 2.26 11.71 0.49
C VAL A 26 3.30 12.59 1.16
N SER A 27 2.97 13.22 2.31
CA SER A 27 3.94 14.04 3.05
C SER A 27 5.14 13.25 3.57
N TYR A 28 5.04 11.92 3.70
CA TYR A 28 6.20 11.07 4.01
C TYR A 28 7.30 11.10 2.95
N PHE A 29 6.97 11.44 1.70
CA PHE A 29 7.94 11.58 0.61
C PHE A 29 8.61 12.96 0.61
N GLU A 30 8.24 13.90 1.48
CA GLU A 30 8.89 15.21 1.58
C GLU A 30 10.41 15.06 1.76
N GLY A 31 11.17 15.81 0.95
CA GLY A 31 12.64 15.74 0.92
C GLY A 31 13.22 14.57 0.12
N THR A 32 12.39 13.67 -0.43
CA THR A 32 12.84 12.63 -1.36
C THR A 32 12.74 13.10 -2.82
N GLU A 33 13.51 12.49 -3.71
CA GLU A 33 13.46 12.78 -5.15
C GLU A 33 12.11 12.41 -5.79
N ALA A 34 11.37 11.47 -5.19
CA ALA A 34 10.05 11.05 -5.65
C ALA A 34 8.89 11.89 -5.10
N TYR A 35 9.13 12.99 -4.36
CA TYR A 35 8.05 13.78 -3.76
C TYR A 35 7.07 14.35 -4.80
N GLU A 36 7.57 14.88 -5.92
CA GLU A 36 6.71 15.38 -7.00
C GLU A 36 5.90 14.26 -7.66
N LEU A 37 6.48 13.06 -7.75
CA LEU A 37 5.80 11.87 -8.25
C LEU A 37 4.70 11.41 -7.27
N ALA A 38 4.98 11.42 -5.97
CA ALA A 38 3.99 11.12 -4.93
C ALA A 38 2.77 12.07 -4.98
N LYS A 39 3.00 13.37 -5.20
CA LYS A 39 1.91 14.35 -5.40
C LYS A 39 1.11 14.09 -6.68
N ALA A 40 1.77 13.72 -7.77
CA ALA A 40 1.07 13.33 -9.00
C ALA A 40 0.21 12.06 -8.80
N VAL A 41 0.72 11.10 -8.01
CA VAL A 41 -0.01 9.91 -7.57
C VAL A 41 -1.22 10.26 -6.70
N GLU A 42 -1.10 11.22 -5.79
CA GLU A 42 -2.21 11.66 -4.93
C GLU A 42 -3.43 12.12 -5.73
N VAL A 43 -3.21 12.97 -6.73
CA VAL A 43 -4.27 13.59 -7.53
C VAL A 43 -4.61 12.80 -8.80
N ASN A 44 -4.09 11.58 -8.94
CA ASN A 44 -4.29 10.70 -10.09
C ASN A 44 -3.89 11.29 -11.45
N ASP A 45 -2.87 12.13 -11.49
CA ASP A 45 -2.39 12.74 -12.73
C ASP A 45 -1.46 11.79 -13.49
N THR A 46 -2.06 10.83 -14.19
CA THR A 46 -1.34 9.80 -14.96
C THR A 46 -0.44 10.36 -16.07
N GLN A 47 -0.76 11.56 -16.59
CA GLN A 47 0.08 12.25 -17.58
C GLN A 47 1.33 12.81 -16.91
N LYS A 48 1.19 13.48 -15.76
CA LYS A 48 2.33 13.96 -14.98
C LYS A 48 3.18 12.82 -14.42
N ILE A 49 2.56 11.71 -13.98
CA ILE A 49 3.29 10.49 -13.61
C ILE A 49 4.17 10.01 -14.76
N ASN A 50 3.61 9.90 -15.98
CA ASN A 50 4.38 9.50 -17.16
C ASN A 50 5.54 10.44 -17.42
N HIS A 51 5.29 11.75 -17.42
CA HIS A 51 6.29 12.76 -17.71
C HIS A 51 7.43 12.80 -16.67
N LEU A 52 7.12 12.62 -15.39
CA LEU A 52 8.12 12.63 -14.32
C LEU A 52 9.04 11.40 -14.37
N VAL A 53 8.50 10.25 -14.77
CA VAL A 53 9.23 8.98 -14.84
C VAL A 53 10.00 8.84 -16.16
N GLU A 54 9.63 9.59 -17.19
CA GLU A 54 10.31 9.58 -18.50
C GLU A 54 11.79 9.96 -18.36
N GLY A 55 12.67 8.98 -18.60
CA GLY A 55 14.11 9.15 -18.44
C GLY A 55 14.62 9.15 -16.98
N LYS A 56 13.75 8.84 -16.00
CA LYS A 56 14.05 8.80 -14.56
C LYS A 56 13.33 7.64 -13.85
N SER A 57 13.49 6.42 -14.36
CA SER A 57 12.80 5.22 -13.84
C SER A 57 13.14 4.91 -12.39
N GLU A 58 14.31 5.34 -11.90
CA GLU A 58 14.75 5.20 -10.52
C GLU A 58 13.79 5.84 -9.49
N LEU A 59 12.99 6.83 -9.91
CA LEU A 59 11.96 7.44 -9.05
C LEU A 59 10.90 6.43 -8.58
N LEU A 60 10.69 5.35 -9.32
CA LEU A 60 9.73 4.29 -8.98
C LEU A 60 10.16 3.47 -7.76
N ASP A 61 11.47 3.40 -7.50
CA ASP A 61 12.07 2.59 -6.44
C ASP A 61 12.32 3.37 -5.14
N VAL A 62 12.24 4.71 -5.20
CA VAL A 62 12.45 5.58 -4.04
C VAL A 62 11.41 5.27 -2.96
N SER A 63 11.92 4.80 -1.82
CA SER A 63 11.11 4.52 -0.62
C SER A 63 11.13 5.71 0.32
N ASN A 64 9.96 6.08 0.85
CA ASN A 64 9.89 7.17 1.82
C ASN A 64 10.52 6.76 3.18
N PRO A 65 11.21 7.66 3.89
CA PRO A 65 11.94 7.33 5.12
C PRO A 65 11.05 7.04 6.33
N ILE A 66 9.75 7.31 6.26
CA ILE A 66 8.85 7.14 7.40
C ILE A 66 8.28 5.71 7.44
N SER A 67 7.64 5.29 6.36
CA SER A 67 6.96 4.00 6.23
C SER A 67 7.68 3.02 5.31
N GLY A 68 8.70 3.44 4.56
CA GLY A 68 9.44 2.59 3.63
C GLY A 68 8.65 2.28 2.35
N SER A 69 7.47 2.86 2.17
CA SER A 69 6.66 2.65 0.96
C SER A 69 7.24 3.43 -0.22
N ASN A 70 7.22 2.85 -1.41
CA ASN A 70 7.46 3.57 -2.67
C ASN A 70 6.14 4.09 -3.27
N VAL A 71 6.20 4.71 -4.45
CA VAL A 71 5.01 5.31 -5.09
C VAL A 71 3.96 4.27 -5.52
N LEU A 72 4.38 3.03 -5.83
CA LEU A 72 3.45 1.92 -6.10
C LEU A 72 2.66 1.56 -4.82
N GLY A 73 3.36 1.39 -3.70
CA GLY A 73 2.73 1.17 -2.38
C GLY A 73 1.87 2.33 -1.90
N LEU A 74 2.28 3.58 -2.18
CA LEU A 74 1.46 4.76 -1.93
C LEU A 74 0.13 4.68 -2.69
N SER A 75 0.17 4.45 -4.00
CA SER A 75 -1.03 4.39 -4.84
C SER A 75 -2.02 3.30 -4.40
N LEU A 76 -1.51 2.17 -3.89
CA LEU A 76 -2.34 1.15 -3.24
C LEU A 76 -2.96 1.67 -1.93
N THR A 77 -2.16 2.32 -1.08
CA THR A 77 -2.59 2.82 0.24
C THR A 77 -3.68 3.88 0.15
N ILE A 78 -3.61 4.74 -0.86
CA ILE A 78 -4.61 5.80 -1.12
C ILE A 78 -5.69 5.35 -2.12
N GLU A 79 -5.67 4.08 -2.51
CA GLU A 79 -6.64 3.43 -3.39
C GLU A 79 -6.80 4.07 -4.76
N ASN A 80 -5.71 4.61 -5.30
CA ASN A 80 -5.69 5.21 -6.61
C ASN A 80 -5.30 4.21 -7.71
N PHE A 81 -6.32 3.54 -8.27
CA PHE A 81 -6.12 2.40 -9.17
C PHE A 81 -5.47 2.79 -10.49
N GLU A 82 -5.82 3.95 -11.07
CA GLU A 82 -5.25 4.36 -12.36
C GLU A 82 -3.79 4.76 -12.23
N ALA A 83 -3.41 5.45 -11.15
CA ALA A 83 -2.01 5.70 -10.83
C ALA A 83 -1.24 4.39 -10.60
N PHE A 84 -1.79 3.46 -9.80
CA PHE A 84 -1.18 2.15 -9.56
C PHE A 84 -0.93 1.39 -10.86
N LYS A 85 -1.93 1.34 -11.73
CA LYS A 85 -1.82 0.71 -13.06
C LYS A 85 -0.77 1.40 -13.91
N LYS A 86 -0.77 2.73 -13.96
CA LYS A 86 0.18 3.50 -14.75
C LYS A 86 1.62 3.30 -14.27
N LEU A 87 1.85 3.21 -12.96
CA LEU A 87 3.17 2.94 -12.39
C LEU A 87 3.70 1.55 -12.79
N LEU A 88 2.85 0.51 -12.77
CA LEU A 88 3.22 -0.82 -13.28
C LEU A 88 3.53 -0.80 -14.79
N GLU A 89 2.73 -0.09 -15.59
CA GLU A 89 3.00 0.11 -17.02
C GLU A 89 4.34 0.79 -17.30
N LEU A 90 4.78 1.67 -16.38
CA LEU A 90 6.06 2.36 -16.43
C LEU A 90 7.23 1.55 -15.85
N GLY A 91 6.98 0.31 -15.39
CA GLY A 91 8.02 -0.60 -14.92
C GLY A 91 8.24 -0.62 -13.40
N ALA A 92 7.31 -0.11 -12.60
CA ALA A 92 7.39 -0.26 -11.15
C ALA A 92 7.41 -1.75 -10.78
N ASP A 93 8.29 -2.15 -9.86
CA ASP A 93 8.47 -3.55 -9.50
C ASP A 93 7.21 -4.15 -8.82
N PRO A 94 6.53 -5.13 -9.44
CA PRO A 94 5.38 -5.80 -8.82
C PRO A 94 5.79 -6.72 -7.65
N ASN A 95 7.08 -6.93 -7.43
CA ASN A 95 7.67 -7.65 -6.30
C ASN A 95 8.29 -6.73 -5.26
N PHE A 96 8.09 -5.41 -5.34
CA PHE A 96 8.60 -4.45 -4.35
C PHE A 96 8.37 -4.96 -2.93
N VAL A 97 9.44 -5.00 -2.15
CA VAL A 97 9.44 -5.38 -0.73
C VAL A 97 9.72 -4.14 0.11
N ASN A 98 8.79 -3.80 0.99
CA ASN A 98 8.97 -2.70 1.91
C ASN A 98 10.17 -3.01 2.85
N PRO A 99 11.17 -2.11 2.94
CA PRO A 99 12.41 -2.36 3.67
C PRO A 99 12.21 -2.49 5.18
N TYR A 100 11.12 -1.94 5.73
CA TYR A 100 10.81 -2.02 7.16
C TYR A 100 9.94 -3.22 7.50
N SER A 101 8.80 -3.40 6.82
CA SER A 101 7.86 -4.48 7.13
C SER A 101 8.25 -5.84 6.53
N LYS A 102 9.18 -5.84 5.57
CA LYS A 102 9.56 -6.99 4.73
C LYS A 102 8.40 -7.59 3.93
N ARG A 103 7.22 -6.95 3.92
CA ARG A 103 6.06 -7.39 3.14
C ARG A 103 6.25 -6.97 1.68
N SER A 104 5.88 -7.86 0.76
CA SER A 104 5.78 -7.48 -0.65
C SER A 104 4.49 -6.68 -0.88
N ILE A 105 4.47 -5.90 -1.96
CA ILE A 105 3.29 -5.14 -2.38
C ILE A 105 2.05 -6.05 -2.59
N LEU A 106 2.25 -7.31 -2.98
CA LEU A 106 1.17 -8.29 -3.09
C LEU A 106 0.60 -8.68 -1.72
N ILE A 107 1.43 -8.85 -0.68
CA ILE A 107 0.95 -9.10 0.68
C ILE A 107 0.14 -7.88 1.17
N ASP A 108 0.59 -6.66 0.87
CA ASP A 108 -0.14 -5.44 1.24
C ASP A 108 -1.48 -5.32 0.49
N ALA A 109 -1.55 -5.69 -0.78
CA ALA A 109 -2.79 -5.72 -1.56
C ALA A 109 -3.78 -6.79 -1.07
N CYS A 110 -3.29 -7.84 -0.40
CA CYS A 110 -4.12 -8.86 0.24
C CYS A 110 -4.52 -8.52 1.68
N LYS A 111 -4.18 -7.33 2.20
CA LYS A 111 -4.47 -6.93 3.59
C LYS A 111 -5.75 -6.09 3.70
N PHE A 112 -6.38 -6.19 4.87
CA PHE A 112 -7.44 -5.30 5.32
C PHE A 112 -6.88 -3.97 5.85
N TYR A 113 -7.29 -2.86 5.22
CA TYR A 113 -7.24 -1.53 5.84
C TYR A 113 -8.63 -1.25 6.41
N TRP A 114 -8.70 -0.78 7.65
CA TRP A 114 -9.96 -0.45 8.31
C TRP A 114 -10.74 0.57 7.47
N LYS A 115 -11.85 0.14 6.87
CA LYS A 115 -12.77 1.01 6.11
C LYS A 115 -14.13 1.07 6.80
N PRO A 116 -14.85 2.20 6.69
CA PRO A 116 -16.26 2.24 7.05
C PRO A 116 -17.06 1.32 6.11
N GLU A 117 -18.03 0.60 6.67
CA GLU A 117 -18.94 -0.27 5.92
C GLU A 117 -19.82 0.52 4.92
N PRO A 118 -20.23 -0.06 3.78
CA PRO A 118 -19.98 -1.43 3.34
C PRO A 118 -18.57 -1.62 2.75
N TYR A 119 -17.85 -2.62 3.25
CA TYR A 119 -16.50 -2.93 2.79
C TYR A 119 -16.49 -3.71 1.47
N SER A 120 -15.59 -3.34 0.56
CA SER A 120 -15.23 -4.18 -0.58
C SER A 120 -13.71 -4.19 -0.78
N ILE A 121 -13.20 -5.39 -1.06
CA ILE A 121 -11.83 -5.61 -1.52
C ILE A 121 -11.82 -5.35 -3.02
N ASP A 122 -10.99 -4.40 -3.45
CA ASP A 122 -10.77 -4.20 -4.87
C ASP A 122 -9.75 -5.22 -5.41
N LEU A 123 -10.26 -6.37 -5.86
CA LEU A 123 -9.44 -7.44 -6.43
C LEU A 123 -8.68 -7.01 -7.70
N ARG A 124 -8.96 -5.83 -8.29
CA ARG A 124 -8.23 -5.35 -9.46
C ARG A 124 -6.74 -5.15 -9.16
N TYR A 125 -6.37 -4.69 -7.97
CA TYR A 125 -4.96 -4.53 -7.57
C TYR A 125 -4.23 -5.88 -7.55
N VAL A 126 -4.81 -6.88 -6.89
CA VAL A 126 -4.25 -8.24 -6.81
C VAL A 126 -4.13 -8.84 -8.21
N LYS A 127 -5.18 -8.76 -9.04
CA LYS A 127 -5.14 -9.25 -10.43
C LYS A 127 -4.04 -8.59 -11.25
N LEU A 128 -3.85 -7.28 -11.08
CA LEU A 128 -2.87 -6.53 -11.85
C LEU A 128 -1.45 -6.87 -11.43
N LEU A 129 -1.16 -6.92 -10.12
CA LEU A 129 0.14 -7.37 -9.61
C LEU A 129 0.51 -8.76 -10.14
N LEU A 130 -0.42 -9.72 -10.05
CA LEU A 130 -0.19 -11.08 -10.56
C LEU A 130 0.04 -11.09 -12.08
N LYS A 131 -0.69 -10.26 -12.85
CA LYS A 131 -0.48 -10.11 -14.30
C LYS A 131 0.93 -9.60 -14.63
N TYR A 132 1.48 -8.71 -13.81
CA TYR A 132 2.84 -8.17 -13.99
C TYR A 132 3.93 -9.07 -13.39
N GLY A 133 3.59 -10.23 -12.81
CA GLY A 133 4.58 -11.21 -12.33
C GLY A 133 4.91 -11.10 -10.84
N ALA A 134 4.01 -10.53 -10.03
CA ALA A 134 4.14 -10.61 -8.57
C ALA A 134 4.18 -12.07 -8.09
N ASN A 135 5.12 -12.37 -7.20
CA ASN A 135 5.34 -13.70 -6.66
C ASN A 135 4.27 -14.04 -5.61
N ALA A 136 3.28 -14.83 -6.00
CA ALA A 136 2.21 -15.31 -5.12
C ALA A 136 2.70 -16.20 -3.96
N ASN A 137 3.94 -16.71 -4.04
CA ASN A 137 4.59 -17.51 -3.02
C ASN A 137 5.57 -16.71 -2.15
N TYR A 138 5.66 -15.39 -2.27
CA TYR A 138 6.52 -14.60 -1.38
C TYR A 138 6.06 -14.74 0.08
N THR A 139 7.01 -14.82 1.01
CA THR A 139 6.76 -15.08 2.43
C THR A 139 7.62 -14.16 3.29
N VAL A 140 7.03 -13.59 4.34
CA VAL A 140 7.78 -13.07 5.48
C VAL A 140 7.94 -14.22 6.45
N GLU A 141 9.15 -14.75 6.56
CA GLU A 141 9.40 -16.02 7.23
C GLU A 141 9.21 -15.96 8.75
N GLU A 142 9.53 -14.85 9.41
CA GLU A 142 9.45 -14.72 10.86
C GLU A 142 8.93 -13.36 11.34
N ASP A 143 8.37 -13.38 12.55
CA ASP A 143 8.03 -12.17 13.28
C ASP A 143 9.31 -11.36 13.54
N HIS A 144 9.23 -10.05 13.33
CA HIS A 144 10.35 -9.15 13.58
C HIS A 144 9.85 -7.77 14.03
N THR A 145 10.77 -7.00 14.61
CA THR A 145 10.54 -5.61 14.99
C THR A 145 11.58 -4.76 14.27
N ASP A 146 11.15 -3.66 13.66
CA ASP A 146 12.07 -2.75 13.00
C ASP A 146 12.78 -1.80 13.99
N GLU A 147 13.69 -0.98 13.46
CA GLU A 147 14.45 0.01 14.23
C GLU A 147 13.58 1.06 14.96
N LYS A 148 12.32 1.23 14.53
CA LYS A 148 11.35 2.16 15.12
C LYS A 148 10.44 1.47 16.15
N GLY A 149 10.69 0.21 16.48
CA GLY A 149 9.89 -0.56 17.43
C GLY A 149 8.56 -1.06 16.88
N ARG A 150 8.35 -1.04 15.55
CA ARG A 150 7.13 -1.55 14.91
C ARG A 150 7.26 -3.05 14.70
N SER A 151 6.34 -3.83 15.25
CA SER A 151 6.33 -5.28 15.10
C SER A 151 5.53 -5.73 13.89
N TYR A 152 6.08 -6.69 13.15
CA TYR A 152 5.51 -7.30 11.96
C TYR A 152 5.48 -8.81 12.16
N MET A 153 4.36 -9.43 11.79
CA MET A 153 4.19 -10.89 11.91
C MET A 153 4.60 -11.59 10.60
N ALA A 154 5.08 -12.81 10.73
CA ALA A 154 5.30 -13.72 9.62
C ALA A 154 3.98 -13.92 8.85
N THR A 155 4.04 -13.82 7.52
CA THR A 155 2.83 -13.88 6.68
C THR A 155 3.15 -14.18 5.21
N SER A 156 2.09 -14.38 4.41
CA SER A 156 2.15 -14.59 2.96
C SER A 156 0.90 -14.00 2.30
N PRO A 157 0.87 -13.83 0.96
CA PRO A 157 -0.34 -13.39 0.25
C PRO A 157 -1.54 -14.29 0.57
N LEU A 158 -1.32 -15.62 0.57
CA LEU A 158 -2.38 -16.59 0.81
C LEU A 158 -2.89 -16.55 2.25
N MET A 159 -2.00 -16.35 3.23
CA MET A 159 -2.40 -16.21 4.65
C MET A 159 -3.25 -14.95 4.88
N GLU A 160 -2.94 -13.83 4.23
CA GLU A 160 -3.79 -12.64 4.36
C GLU A 160 -5.12 -12.81 3.63
N ALA A 161 -5.09 -13.31 2.40
CA ALA A 161 -6.31 -13.57 1.61
C ALA A 161 -7.28 -14.52 2.34
N SER A 162 -6.78 -15.59 2.97
CA SER A 162 -7.62 -16.59 3.66
C SER A 162 -8.42 -16.02 4.84
N LYS A 163 -7.99 -14.89 5.40
CA LYS A 163 -8.71 -14.21 6.50
C LYS A 163 -9.86 -13.34 5.99
N LEU A 164 -9.88 -13.03 4.69
CA LEU A 164 -10.69 -11.93 4.15
C LEU A 164 -11.65 -12.37 3.06
N ASP A 165 -11.17 -13.06 2.01
CA ASP A 165 -11.96 -13.24 0.78
C ASP A 165 -11.60 -14.51 0.01
N LEU A 166 -12.60 -15.35 -0.26
CA LEU A 166 -12.44 -16.62 -0.96
C LEU A 166 -12.07 -16.43 -2.43
N GLU A 167 -12.57 -15.38 -3.10
CA GLU A 167 -12.23 -15.13 -4.50
C GLU A 167 -10.77 -14.69 -4.64
N MET A 168 -10.25 -13.92 -3.68
CA MET A 168 -8.83 -13.59 -3.59
C MET A 168 -7.97 -14.85 -3.43
N VAL A 169 -8.36 -15.78 -2.55
CA VAL A 169 -7.69 -17.07 -2.39
C VAL A 169 -7.66 -17.84 -3.71
N LYS A 170 -8.79 -17.93 -4.43
CA LYS A 170 -8.86 -18.58 -5.74
C LYS A 170 -7.96 -17.91 -6.77
N LEU A 171 -7.87 -16.57 -6.78
CA LEU A 171 -7.00 -15.82 -7.69
C LEU A 171 -5.52 -16.15 -7.44
N LEU A 172 -5.09 -16.18 -6.17
CA LEU A 172 -3.71 -16.50 -5.81
C LEU A 172 -3.34 -17.94 -6.18
N ILE A 173 -4.21 -18.91 -5.87
CA ILE A 173 -3.99 -20.33 -6.24
C ILE A 173 -3.90 -20.47 -7.77
N LYS A 174 -4.78 -19.81 -8.52
CA LYS A 174 -4.73 -19.81 -10.00
C LYS A 174 -3.43 -19.21 -10.54
N ALA A 175 -2.83 -18.27 -9.80
CA ALA A 175 -1.54 -17.68 -10.12
C ALA A 175 -0.33 -18.49 -9.59
N GLY A 176 -0.54 -19.71 -9.08
CA GLY A 176 0.52 -20.62 -8.66
C GLY A 176 0.93 -20.50 -7.19
N ALA A 177 0.13 -19.83 -6.33
CA ALA A 177 0.34 -19.90 -4.89
C ALA A 177 0.19 -21.34 -4.39
N ASP A 178 1.17 -21.84 -3.65
CA ASP A 178 1.15 -23.16 -3.04
C ASP A 178 0.41 -23.10 -1.69
N PRO A 179 -0.77 -23.74 -1.55
CA PRO A 179 -1.53 -23.76 -0.30
C PRO A 179 -0.84 -24.53 0.83
N HIS A 180 0.19 -25.31 0.53
CA HIS A 180 0.97 -26.06 1.51
C HIS A 180 2.29 -25.37 1.88
N LYS A 181 2.60 -24.21 1.26
CA LYS A 181 3.80 -23.45 1.61
C LYS A 181 3.70 -22.94 3.04
N LYS A 182 4.61 -23.45 3.88
CA LYS A 182 4.66 -23.09 5.30
C LYS A 182 5.35 -21.74 5.47
N VAL A 183 4.69 -20.83 6.18
CA VAL A 183 5.35 -19.68 6.80
C VAL A 183 5.89 -20.14 8.15
N LYS A 184 7.17 -19.89 8.43
CA LYS A 184 7.81 -20.25 9.70
C LYS A 184 7.35 -19.32 10.82
N THR A 185 6.07 -19.40 11.20
CA THR A 185 5.65 -18.77 12.45
C THR A 185 6.48 -19.43 13.56
N LYS A 186 7.15 -18.61 14.38
CA LYS A 186 7.47 -19.04 15.75
C LYS A 186 6.13 -19.12 16.48
N SER A 187 5.30 -20.10 16.10
CA SER A 187 4.27 -20.60 16.96
C SER A 187 4.94 -20.79 18.31
N LYS A 188 4.35 -20.22 19.36
CA LYS A 188 4.53 -20.70 20.72
C LYS A 188 4.16 -22.20 20.73
N ASN A 189 5.05 -23.06 20.26
CA ASN A 189 5.06 -24.49 20.54
C ASN A 189 5.63 -24.69 21.95
N SER A 190 5.03 -24.00 22.92
CA SER A 190 4.99 -24.41 24.31
C SER A 190 3.51 -24.51 24.59
N LEU A 191 3.03 -25.74 24.84
CA LEU A 191 1.63 -26.18 24.94
C LEU A 191 1.01 -26.80 23.67
N PHE A 192 1.77 -27.66 22.99
CA PHE A 192 1.16 -28.95 22.64
C PHE A 192 1.27 -29.81 23.89
N ILE A 193 0.18 -29.88 24.67
CA ILE A 193 -0.01 -30.95 25.63
C ILE A 193 -0.17 -32.20 24.77
N ASP A 194 0.80 -33.09 24.90
CA ASP A 194 0.86 -34.39 24.27
C ASP A 194 -0.37 -35.21 24.69
N ILE A 195 -1.33 -35.35 23.78
CA ILE A 195 -2.48 -36.25 23.98
C ILE A 195 -2.07 -37.63 23.46
N ASN A 196 -1.52 -38.41 24.40
CA ASN A 196 -1.29 -39.87 24.42
C ASN A 196 0.11 -40.37 24.02
N GLY A 197 0.90 -40.74 25.04
CA GLY A 197 1.98 -41.71 24.89
C GLY A 197 2.76 -41.93 26.20
N TYR A 198 2.45 -43.01 26.91
CA TYR A 198 3.03 -43.39 28.20
C TYR A 198 4.44 -44.03 28.08
N GLU A 199 5.12 -44.13 29.24
CA GLU A 199 6.31 -44.94 29.65
C GLU A 199 7.70 -44.31 29.40
N ILE A 200 8.61 -44.11 30.37
CA ILE A 200 8.81 -44.57 31.77
C ILE A 200 9.31 -43.40 32.65
#